data_AF-A0A7C8MVT3-F1
#
_entry.id   AF-A0A7C8MVT3-F1
#
_cell.length_a   1.000
_cell.length_b   1.000
_cell.length_c   1.000
_cell.angle_alpha   90.00
_cell.angle_beta   90.00
_cell.angle_gamma   90.00
#
_symmetry.space_group_name_H-M   'P 1'
#
loop_
_entity.id
_entity.type
_entity.pdbx_description
1 polymer ?
#
loop_
_entity_poly.entity_id
_entity_poly.type
_entity_poly.pdbx_seq_one_letter_code
_entity_poly.pdbx_strand_id
1 'polypeptide(L)'
;MITKRLNRKKKTQLTEEVFPSEKGSHNGSTSSKDLQGCPNLLRLAHDLRTNHLKGGPMRNQRFLPNNQLEELVTKKSVLLVLQETTIEQQYHEDLASWVLQNSMRLFLILVLLTRGSTERLSCLQKFKDDGVNDRALPLGFSENESTYGYSKAAHLEEGVQKFYSFINWEDNDLILFDSYQWMFLAPVLGASNKFRHQLYSGQPLPLVNLSQKPTKGILGETLSGEIHPAHLDSQCLSELGAVNDPDFHGIPVFIKLVQPSDKLSRFFDINTGKFKATHPIISPSRIHPIAAYQKNGDDFVVFRWVCGDNSSI
;
A
#
# COMPACT_ATOMS: atom_id res chain seq x y z
N MET A 1 46.58 19.13 18.30
CA MET A 1 45.72 18.02 17.83
C MET A 1 44.64 17.74 18.88
N ILE A 2 43.49 18.41 18.79
CA ILE A 2 42.26 18.10 19.53
C ILE A 2 41.09 18.45 18.60
N THR A 3 40.44 17.46 18.01
CA THR A 3 39.27 17.63 17.13
C THR A 3 37.99 17.36 17.92
N LYS A 4 37.27 18.42 18.30
CA LYS A 4 35.90 18.34 18.82
C LYS A 4 34.92 18.23 17.65
N ARG A 5 34.23 17.09 17.52
CA ARG A 5 33.09 16.90 16.61
C ARG A 5 31.81 17.44 17.26
N LEU A 6 31.17 18.38 16.59
CA LEU A 6 29.90 19.01 16.96
C LEU A 6 28.74 18.15 16.42
N ASN A 7 28.01 17.47 17.29
CA ASN A 7 26.75 16.79 16.94
C ASN A 7 25.59 17.79 17.00
N ARG A 8 25.06 18.19 15.83
CA ARG A 8 23.77 18.91 15.73
C ARG A 8 22.66 17.92 15.36
N LYS A 9 21.87 17.53 16.36
CA LYS A 9 20.55 16.90 16.15
C LYS A 9 19.60 17.96 15.58
N LYS A 10 19.18 17.83 14.32
CA LYS A 10 18.00 18.55 13.80
C LYS A 10 16.76 17.80 14.25
N LYS A 11 15.93 18.48 15.04
CA LYS A 11 14.60 18.07 15.49
C LYS A 11 13.63 18.51 14.40
N THR A 12 13.18 17.58 13.55
CA THR A 12 12.15 17.87 12.55
C THR A 12 10.80 17.85 13.28
N GLN A 13 10.21 19.04 13.46
CA GLN A 13 8.82 19.17 13.90
C GLN A 13 7.92 18.80 12.73
N LEU A 14 6.99 17.86 12.98
CA LEU A 14 5.87 17.57 12.10
C LEU A 14 4.92 18.77 12.14
N THR A 15 4.93 19.58 11.09
CA THR A 15 3.89 20.57 10.82
C THR A 15 2.64 19.86 10.30
N GLU A 16 1.53 20.04 11.00
CA GLU A 16 0.19 19.72 10.48
C GLU A 16 -0.08 20.60 9.26
N GLU A 17 -0.16 19.98 8.07
CA GLU A 17 -0.62 20.65 6.86
C GLU A 17 -2.13 20.85 6.93
N VAL A 18 -2.54 22.08 7.23
CA VAL A 18 -3.91 22.56 7.08
C VAL A 18 -4.12 22.89 5.60
N PHE A 19 -4.93 22.10 4.90
CA PHE A 19 -5.28 22.35 3.50
C PHE A 19 -6.47 23.31 3.36
N PRO A 20 -6.53 24.11 2.27
CA PRO A 20 -7.45 25.22 2.14
C PRO A 20 -8.86 24.78 1.74
N SER A 21 -9.84 25.50 2.26
CA SER A 21 -11.25 25.43 1.85
C SER A 21 -11.45 26.19 0.53
N GLU A 22 -11.97 25.52 -0.49
CA GLU A 22 -12.25 26.10 -1.81
C GLU A 22 -13.45 27.07 -1.76
N LYS A 23 -13.20 28.32 -2.17
CA LYS A 23 -14.23 29.24 -2.68
C LYS A 23 -14.02 29.42 -4.17
N GLY A 24 -15.07 29.16 -4.94
CA GLY A 24 -15.05 29.20 -6.39
C GLY A 24 -14.96 30.61 -6.98
N SER A 25 -14.47 30.68 -8.22
CA SER A 25 -14.74 31.77 -9.14
C SER A 25 -14.65 31.26 -10.57
N HIS A 26 -15.70 31.52 -11.36
CA HIS A 26 -15.85 31.19 -12.77
C HIS A 26 -15.27 32.29 -13.68
N ASN A 27 -14.64 31.92 -14.80
CA ASN A 27 -15.15 32.21 -16.16
C ASN A 27 -14.10 31.90 -17.24
N GLY A 28 -14.54 31.28 -18.35
CA GLY A 28 -13.77 31.15 -19.59
C GLY A 28 -14.31 30.04 -20.50
N SER A 29 -15.12 30.42 -21.50
CA SER A 29 -15.90 29.54 -22.38
C SER A 29 -15.10 28.97 -23.56
N THR A 30 -15.08 27.64 -23.73
CA THR A 30 -14.85 26.97 -25.01
C THR A 30 -15.65 25.65 -25.08
N SER A 31 -16.55 25.57 -26.07
CA SER A 31 -17.21 24.38 -26.63
C SER A 31 -17.58 23.25 -25.65
N SER A 32 -18.72 23.42 -24.98
CA SER A 32 -19.42 22.38 -24.23
C SER A 32 -19.97 21.32 -25.21
N LYS A 33 -19.20 20.23 -25.38
CA LYS A 33 -19.82 18.92 -25.17
C LYS A 33 -19.91 18.82 -23.65
N ASP A 34 -21.08 19.08 -23.10
CA ASP A 34 -21.33 18.84 -21.69
C ASP A 34 -20.89 17.41 -21.38
N LEU A 35 -19.78 17.30 -20.64
CA LEU A 35 -19.36 16.10 -19.92
C LEU A 35 -20.43 15.84 -18.87
N GLN A 36 -21.58 15.36 -19.36
CA GLN A 36 -22.57 14.64 -18.58
C GLN A 36 -21.76 13.56 -17.88
N GLY A 37 -21.59 13.73 -16.56
CA GLY A 37 -20.50 13.12 -15.80
C GLY A 37 -20.38 11.62 -16.03
N CYS A 38 -19.24 11.01 -15.72
CA CYS A 38 -19.05 9.57 -15.84
C CYS A 38 -19.68 8.88 -14.60
N PRO A 39 -21.00 8.55 -14.57
CA PRO A 39 -21.64 8.14 -13.32
C PRO A 39 -21.11 6.80 -12.82
N ASN A 40 -20.79 5.87 -13.72
CA ASN A 40 -20.30 4.56 -13.32
C ASN A 40 -18.86 4.65 -12.81
N LEU A 41 -18.04 5.47 -13.44
CA LEU A 41 -16.67 5.74 -12.97
C LEU A 41 -16.68 6.43 -11.61
N LEU A 42 -17.52 7.45 -11.42
CA LEU A 42 -17.70 8.13 -10.14
C LEU A 42 -18.27 7.20 -9.06
N ARG A 43 -19.23 6.34 -9.42
CA ARG A 43 -19.79 5.32 -8.51
C ARG A 43 -18.71 4.34 -8.06
N LEU A 44 -17.90 3.81 -8.99
CA LEU A 44 -16.81 2.89 -8.65
C LEU A 44 -15.77 3.58 -7.76
N ALA A 45 -15.40 4.83 -8.08
CA ALA A 45 -14.46 5.60 -7.27
C ALA A 45 -15.01 5.91 -5.87
N HIS A 46 -16.32 6.18 -5.74
CA HIS A 46 -16.98 6.37 -4.46
C HIS A 46 -16.99 5.07 -3.65
N ASP A 47 -17.48 3.98 -4.24
CA ASP A 47 -17.59 2.66 -3.63
C ASP A 47 -16.23 2.18 -3.10
N LEU A 48 -15.18 2.30 -3.91
CA LEU A 48 -13.81 2.00 -3.52
C LEU A 48 -13.39 2.78 -2.26
N ARG A 49 -13.65 4.10 -2.20
CA ARG A 49 -13.28 4.96 -1.07
C ARG A 49 -14.06 4.66 0.21
N THR A 50 -15.33 4.27 0.08
CA THR A 50 -16.24 4.11 1.23
C THR A 50 -16.28 2.69 1.77
N ASN A 51 -16.21 1.68 0.91
CA ASN A 51 -16.59 0.31 1.27
C ASN A 51 -15.41 -0.67 1.24
N HIS A 52 -14.43 -0.47 0.35
CA HIS A 52 -13.40 -1.48 0.09
C HIS A 52 -12.05 -1.18 0.76
N LEU A 53 -11.68 0.08 0.94
CA LEU A 53 -10.45 0.43 1.66
C LEU A 53 -10.58 0.10 3.16
N LYS A 54 -9.60 -0.64 3.70
CA LYS A 54 -9.46 -0.99 5.11
C LYS A 54 -8.27 -0.26 5.74
N GLY A 55 -8.13 -0.32 7.06
CA GLY A 55 -6.95 0.18 7.77
C GLY A 55 -7.21 1.40 8.66
N GLY A 56 -6.18 2.20 8.87
CA GLY A 56 -6.17 3.28 9.87
C GLY A 56 -7.03 4.50 9.50
N PRO A 57 -7.26 5.42 10.47
CA PRO A 57 -8.07 6.62 10.24
C PRO A 57 -7.45 7.57 9.21
N MET A 58 -6.12 7.55 9.03
CA MET A 58 -5.43 8.39 8.06
C MET A 58 -5.41 7.75 6.67
N ARG A 59 -5.52 8.54 5.60
CA ARG A 59 -5.55 8.04 4.21
C ARG A 59 -4.30 7.22 3.84
N ASN A 60 -3.13 7.62 4.32
CA ASN A 60 -1.86 6.92 4.11
C ASN A 60 -1.72 5.61 4.93
N GLN A 61 -2.71 5.29 5.75
CA GLN A 61 -2.81 4.04 6.50
C GLN A 61 -3.90 3.12 5.93
N ARG A 62 -4.62 3.57 4.89
CA ARG A 62 -5.63 2.77 4.22
C ARG A 62 -5.03 1.92 3.13
N PHE A 63 -5.58 0.74 2.93
CA PHE A 63 -5.18 -0.18 1.88
C PHE A 63 -6.37 -0.96 1.32
N LEU A 64 -6.23 -1.46 0.09
CA LEU A 64 -7.15 -2.41 -0.52
C LEU A 64 -6.69 -3.85 -0.21
N PRO A 65 -7.53 -4.70 0.39
CA PRO A 65 -7.27 -6.14 0.48
C PRO A 65 -7.06 -6.78 -0.91
N ASN A 66 -6.06 -7.65 -1.07
CA ASN A 66 -5.74 -8.18 -2.41
C ASN A 66 -6.87 -9.04 -3.02
N ASN A 67 -7.67 -9.73 -2.21
CA ASN A 67 -8.81 -10.51 -2.70
C ASN A 67 -9.87 -9.62 -3.36
N GLN A 68 -9.97 -8.35 -2.93
CA GLN A 68 -10.92 -7.39 -3.48
C GLN A 68 -10.53 -6.89 -4.88
N LEU A 69 -9.28 -7.08 -5.32
CA LEU A 69 -8.86 -6.67 -6.67
C LEU A 69 -9.66 -7.38 -7.75
N GLU A 70 -9.77 -8.71 -7.66
CA GLU A 70 -10.49 -9.52 -8.65
C GLU A 70 -12.01 -9.34 -8.56
N GLU A 71 -12.53 -9.06 -7.35
CA GLU A 71 -13.94 -8.75 -7.13
C GLU A 71 -14.35 -7.40 -7.76
N LEU A 72 -13.50 -6.39 -7.62
CA LEU A 72 -13.75 -5.03 -8.12
C LEU A 72 -13.43 -4.88 -9.60
N VAL A 73 -12.32 -5.48 -10.05
CA VAL A 73 -11.81 -5.34 -11.41
C VAL A 73 -12.24 -6.56 -12.21
N THR A 74 -13.52 -6.59 -12.59
CA THR A 74 -14.07 -7.59 -13.49
C THR A 74 -14.13 -7.07 -14.92
N LYS A 75 -14.11 -7.96 -15.93
CA LYS A 75 -14.27 -7.57 -17.34
C LYS A 75 -15.48 -6.65 -17.55
N LYS A 76 -16.60 -7.01 -16.93
CA LYS A 76 -17.85 -6.23 -16.97
C LYS A 76 -17.65 -4.83 -16.39
N SER A 77 -17.05 -4.71 -15.21
CA SER A 77 -16.81 -3.41 -14.57
C SER A 77 -15.90 -2.51 -15.42
N VAL A 78 -14.83 -3.06 -15.99
CA VAL A 78 -13.86 -2.32 -16.80
C VAL A 78 -14.50 -1.82 -18.09
N LEU A 79 -15.17 -2.70 -18.85
CA LEU A 79 -15.87 -2.30 -20.08
C LEU A 79 -16.91 -1.21 -19.83
N LEU A 80 -17.66 -1.35 -18.73
CA LEU A 80 -18.72 -0.43 -18.36
C LEU A 80 -18.19 0.97 -18.04
N VAL A 81 -17.02 1.10 -17.40
CA VAL A 81 -16.42 2.43 -17.18
C VAL A 81 -15.69 2.97 -18.41
N LEU A 82 -15.14 2.10 -19.28
CA LEU A 82 -14.49 2.53 -20.52
C LEU A 82 -15.47 3.18 -21.50
N GLN A 83 -16.75 2.76 -21.49
CA GLN A 83 -17.84 3.39 -22.24
C GLN A 83 -18.07 4.87 -21.89
N GLU A 84 -17.59 5.32 -20.72
CA GLU A 84 -17.72 6.70 -20.25
C GLU A 84 -16.46 7.55 -20.49
N THR A 85 -15.46 6.99 -21.18
CA THR A 85 -14.20 7.68 -21.49
C THR A 85 -14.16 8.13 -22.96
N THR A 86 -13.13 8.90 -23.34
CA THR A 86 -12.88 9.28 -24.73
C THR A 86 -12.18 8.18 -25.55
N ILE A 87 -11.93 7.00 -24.98
CA ILE A 87 -11.26 5.89 -25.66
C ILE A 87 -12.21 5.28 -26.70
N GLU A 88 -11.72 5.08 -27.92
CA GLU A 88 -12.52 4.50 -29.00
C GLU A 88 -12.98 3.07 -28.67
N GLN A 89 -14.24 2.77 -28.99
CA GLN A 89 -14.91 1.50 -28.66
C GLN A 89 -14.13 0.26 -29.11
N GLN A 90 -13.42 0.35 -30.24
CA GLN A 90 -12.63 -0.74 -30.80
C GLN A 90 -11.48 -1.21 -29.88
N TYR A 91 -11.00 -0.36 -28.98
CA TYR A 91 -9.93 -0.69 -28.03
C TYR A 91 -10.44 -1.26 -26.71
N HIS A 92 -11.75 -1.21 -26.43
CA HIS A 92 -12.27 -1.54 -25.09
C HIS A 92 -12.02 -2.98 -24.67
N GLU A 93 -12.19 -3.94 -25.57
CA GLU A 93 -11.99 -5.37 -25.29
C GLU A 93 -10.52 -5.71 -25.01
N ASP A 94 -9.63 -5.13 -25.81
CA ASP A 94 -8.18 -5.32 -25.69
C ASP A 94 -7.63 -4.64 -24.42
N LEU A 95 -8.13 -3.46 -24.06
CA LEU A 95 -7.79 -2.78 -22.81
C LEU A 95 -8.35 -3.52 -21.59
N ALA A 96 -9.60 -3.99 -21.63
CA ALA A 96 -10.18 -4.76 -20.55
C ALA A 96 -9.39 -6.05 -20.28
N SER A 97 -8.98 -6.75 -21.35
CA SER A 97 -8.15 -7.95 -21.23
C SER A 97 -6.77 -7.63 -20.63
N TRP A 98 -6.15 -6.54 -21.06
CA TRP A 98 -4.86 -6.08 -20.52
C TRP A 98 -4.94 -5.68 -19.04
N VAL A 99 -5.99 -4.95 -18.64
CA VAL A 99 -6.22 -4.56 -17.24
C VAL A 99 -6.31 -5.78 -16.34
N LEU A 100 -7.12 -6.77 -16.72
CA LEU A 100 -7.30 -7.99 -15.95
C LEU A 100 -6.02 -8.83 -15.83
N GLN A 101 -5.14 -8.76 -16.82
CA GLN A 101 -3.92 -9.57 -16.81
C GLN A 101 -2.77 -8.91 -16.04
N ASN A 102 -2.65 -7.58 -16.12
CA ASN A 102 -1.40 -6.91 -15.72
C ASN A 102 -1.58 -5.61 -14.93
N SER A 103 -2.77 -5.00 -14.91
CA SER A 103 -2.91 -3.58 -14.57
C SER A 103 -4.15 -3.28 -13.72
N MET A 104 -4.58 -4.21 -12.86
CA MET A 104 -5.76 -4.03 -12.00
C MET A 104 -5.55 -2.90 -10.99
N ARG A 105 -4.37 -2.80 -10.37
CA ARG A 105 -4.06 -1.74 -9.40
C ARG A 105 -3.96 -0.39 -10.11
N LEU A 106 -3.24 -0.32 -11.23
CA LEU A 106 -3.14 0.89 -12.05
C LEU A 106 -4.52 1.38 -12.48
N PHE A 107 -5.38 0.49 -12.94
CA PHE A 107 -6.76 0.81 -13.29
C PHE A 107 -7.50 1.47 -12.12
N LEU A 108 -7.47 0.89 -10.91
CA LEU A 108 -8.13 1.47 -9.74
C LEU A 108 -7.50 2.80 -9.28
N ILE A 109 -6.19 3.01 -9.47
CA ILE A 109 -5.53 4.30 -9.24
C ILE A 109 -6.13 5.37 -10.16
N LEU A 110 -6.25 5.08 -11.46
CA LEU A 110 -6.85 6.01 -12.43
C LEU A 110 -8.33 6.27 -12.12
N VAL A 111 -9.07 5.27 -11.66
CA VAL A 111 -10.45 5.45 -11.16
C VAL A 111 -10.48 6.42 -9.99
N LEU A 112 -9.58 6.28 -9.00
CA LEU A 112 -9.51 7.19 -7.84
C LEU A 112 -9.10 8.62 -8.21
N LEU A 113 -8.41 8.81 -9.32
CA LEU A 113 -8.06 10.13 -9.84
C LEU A 113 -9.24 10.87 -10.48
N THR A 114 -10.36 10.17 -10.74
CA THR A 114 -11.57 10.80 -11.30
C THR A 114 -12.24 11.73 -10.28
N ARG A 115 -12.48 12.98 -10.71
CA ARG A 115 -13.04 14.08 -9.91
C ARG A 115 -13.94 14.97 -10.75
N GLY A 116 -15.22 15.03 -10.39
CA GLY A 116 -16.19 15.86 -11.10
C GLY A 116 -16.22 15.49 -12.58
N SER A 117 -15.90 16.44 -13.45
CA SER A 117 -15.83 16.25 -14.91
C SER A 117 -14.46 15.80 -15.42
N THR A 118 -13.43 15.75 -14.57
CA THR A 118 -12.07 15.35 -14.96
C THR A 118 -11.85 13.88 -14.61
N GLU A 119 -11.59 13.07 -15.63
CA GLU A 119 -11.26 11.65 -15.49
C GLU A 119 -9.86 11.36 -16.04
N ARG A 120 -9.17 10.38 -15.46
CA ARG A 120 -7.81 9.97 -15.87
C ARG A 120 -7.77 8.58 -16.48
N LEU A 121 -8.90 7.90 -16.57
CA LEU A 121 -9.01 6.58 -17.16
C LEU A 121 -8.81 6.61 -18.68
N SER A 122 -9.09 7.70 -19.38
CA SER A 122 -8.72 7.88 -20.81
C SER A 122 -7.23 7.74 -21.09
N CYS A 123 -6.37 7.91 -20.07
CA CYS A 123 -4.93 7.71 -20.22
C CYS A 123 -4.54 6.22 -20.30
N LEU A 124 -5.44 5.28 -20.02
CA LEU A 124 -5.16 3.85 -19.92
C LEU A 124 -4.48 3.29 -21.17
N GLN A 125 -4.88 3.74 -22.37
CA GLN A 125 -4.26 3.33 -23.63
C GLN A 125 -2.79 3.76 -23.70
N LYS A 126 -2.49 5.01 -23.32
CA LYS A 126 -1.11 5.52 -23.29
C LYS A 126 -0.25 4.73 -22.30
N PHE A 127 -0.80 4.42 -21.12
CA PHE A 127 -0.13 3.59 -20.13
C PHE A 127 0.21 2.20 -20.66
N LYS A 128 -0.72 1.57 -21.40
CA LYS A 128 -0.48 0.29 -22.05
C LYS A 128 0.64 0.39 -23.09
N ASP A 129 0.58 1.39 -23.96
CA ASP A 129 1.56 1.59 -25.05
C ASP A 129 2.97 1.89 -24.51
N ASP A 130 3.05 2.60 -23.39
CA ASP A 130 4.28 2.96 -22.68
C ASP A 130 4.77 1.84 -21.72
N GLY A 131 4.04 0.71 -21.66
CA GLY A 131 4.42 -0.46 -20.87
C GLY A 131 4.23 -0.32 -19.35
N VAL A 132 3.49 0.68 -18.88
CA VAL A 132 3.19 0.88 -17.46
C VAL A 132 2.11 -0.08 -17.01
N ASN A 133 2.43 -0.96 -16.05
CA ASN A 133 1.52 -1.93 -15.48
C ASN A 133 1.78 -2.08 -13.97
N ASP A 134 1.06 -2.99 -13.30
CA ASP A 134 1.14 -3.14 -11.83
C ASP A 134 2.56 -3.50 -11.35
N ARG A 135 3.40 -4.12 -12.19
CA ARG A 135 4.79 -4.45 -11.84
C ARG A 135 5.71 -3.24 -11.80
N ALA A 136 5.33 -2.15 -12.47
CA ALA A 136 6.10 -0.90 -12.45
C ALA A 136 5.87 -0.09 -11.16
N LEU A 137 4.80 -0.38 -10.41
CA LEU A 137 4.48 0.31 -9.17
C LEU A 137 5.46 -0.06 -8.02
N PRO A 138 5.76 0.86 -7.09
CA PRO A 138 5.33 2.25 -7.09
C PRO A 138 6.11 3.10 -8.10
N LEU A 139 5.45 4.09 -8.67
CA LEU A 139 6.06 5.05 -9.59
C LEU A 139 6.55 6.29 -8.83
N GLY A 140 7.67 6.84 -9.28
CA GLY A 140 8.15 8.17 -8.97
C GLY A 140 8.13 9.03 -10.22
N PHE A 141 8.27 10.34 -10.03
CA PHE A 141 8.24 11.31 -11.11
C PHE A 141 9.51 12.15 -11.08
N SER A 142 10.06 12.43 -12.26
CA SER A 142 11.19 13.35 -12.41
C SER A 142 10.69 14.79 -12.44
N GLU A 143 11.30 15.64 -11.63
CA GLU A 143 11.08 17.10 -11.64
C GLU A 143 11.93 17.83 -12.70
N ASN A 144 12.84 17.12 -13.39
CA ASN A 144 13.69 17.70 -14.44
C ASN A 144 12.95 17.87 -15.78
N GLU A 145 13.55 18.64 -16.71
CA GLU A 145 13.07 19.24 -17.99
C GLU A 145 11.97 18.52 -18.81
N SER A 146 11.74 17.22 -18.63
CA SER A 146 10.57 16.52 -19.15
C SER A 146 9.99 15.62 -18.06
N THR A 147 8.72 15.82 -17.69
CA THR A 147 8.03 14.97 -16.71
C THR A 147 7.91 13.55 -17.25
N TYR A 148 8.62 12.61 -16.62
CA TYR A 148 8.49 11.19 -16.87
C TYR A 148 8.30 10.43 -15.55
N GLY A 149 7.54 9.34 -15.61
CA GLY A 149 7.43 8.37 -14.55
C GLY A 149 8.59 7.38 -14.58
N TYR A 150 8.94 6.82 -13.44
CA TYR A 150 9.90 5.71 -13.33
C TYR A 150 9.50 4.79 -12.17
N SER A 151 9.86 3.51 -12.24
CA SER A 151 9.62 2.60 -11.11
C SER A 151 10.58 2.89 -9.96
N LYS A 152 10.04 3.14 -8.76
CA LYS A 152 10.83 3.26 -7.52
C LYS A 152 11.41 1.91 -7.09
N ALA A 153 10.83 0.79 -7.56
CA ALA A 153 11.31 -0.56 -7.25
C ALA A 153 12.57 -0.95 -8.03
N ALA A 154 12.83 -0.30 -9.16
CA ALA A 154 14.09 -0.47 -9.87
C ALA A 154 15.22 0.12 -9.02
N HIS A 155 16.23 -0.69 -8.69
CA HIS A 155 17.46 -0.17 -8.10
C HIS A 155 18.05 0.87 -9.06
N LEU A 156 18.46 2.03 -8.52
CA LEU A 156 18.95 3.24 -9.22
C LEU A 156 20.28 3.04 -9.98
N GLU A 157 20.51 1.86 -10.55
CA GLU A 157 21.60 1.61 -11.48
C GLU A 157 21.20 2.11 -12.88
N GLU A 158 22.20 2.35 -13.73
CA GLU A 158 22.01 2.83 -15.10
C GLU A 158 20.99 1.95 -15.86
N GLY A 159 19.95 2.58 -16.43
CA GLY A 159 18.92 1.89 -17.21
C GLY A 159 17.51 1.87 -16.64
N VAL A 160 17.17 2.74 -15.68
CA VAL A 160 15.78 2.87 -15.20
C VAL A 160 14.84 3.19 -16.38
N GLN A 161 13.87 2.31 -16.61
CA GLN A 161 12.84 2.52 -17.62
C GLN A 161 12.07 3.82 -17.34
N LYS A 162 11.99 4.67 -18.36
CA LYS A 162 11.24 5.93 -18.32
C LYS A 162 9.88 5.74 -18.96
N PHE A 163 8.85 6.29 -18.32
CA PHE A 163 7.46 6.25 -18.76
C PHE A 163 7.00 7.67 -19.12
N TYR A 164 6.68 7.92 -20.39
CA TYR A 164 6.29 9.23 -20.89
C TYR A 164 4.78 9.45 -20.93
N SER A 165 3.98 8.48 -20.47
CA SER A 165 2.52 8.60 -20.31
C SER A 165 2.07 9.78 -19.44
N PHE A 166 2.99 10.31 -18.62
CA PHE A 166 2.76 11.40 -17.67
C PHE A 166 3.15 12.79 -18.17
N ILE A 167 3.65 12.93 -19.41
CA ILE A 167 4.27 14.19 -19.89
C ILE A 167 3.35 15.42 -19.83
N ASN A 168 2.03 15.21 -19.91
CA ASN A 168 1.01 16.26 -19.87
C ASN A 168 0.20 16.27 -18.57
N TRP A 169 0.71 15.64 -17.51
CA TRP A 169 0.05 15.63 -16.20
C TRP A 169 0.45 16.87 -15.41
N GLU A 170 -0.53 17.49 -14.75
CA GLU A 170 -0.26 18.60 -13.85
C GLU A 170 0.33 18.09 -12.53
N ASP A 171 1.09 18.93 -11.83
CA ASP A 171 1.72 18.60 -10.54
C ASP A 171 0.71 18.02 -9.55
N ASN A 172 -0.50 18.58 -9.51
CA ASN A 172 -1.57 18.09 -8.65
C ASN A 172 -1.95 16.64 -8.99
N ASP A 173 -2.09 16.27 -10.27
CA ASP A 173 -2.40 14.89 -10.64
C ASP A 173 -1.27 13.93 -10.27
N LEU A 174 -0.02 14.36 -10.40
CA LEU A 174 1.15 13.56 -10.04
C LEU A 174 1.23 13.33 -8.52
N ILE A 175 1.00 14.37 -7.72
CA ILE A 175 0.91 14.28 -6.25
C ILE A 175 -0.20 13.32 -5.85
N LEU A 176 -1.35 13.39 -6.51
CA LEU A 176 -2.49 12.54 -6.21
C LEU A 176 -2.28 11.10 -6.65
N PHE A 177 -1.66 10.89 -7.82
CA PHE A 177 -1.25 9.56 -8.25
C PHE A 177 -0.31 8.95 -7.22
N ASP A 178 0.71 9.70 -6.78
CA ASP A 178 1.63 9.23 -5.75
C ASP A 178 0.90 8.92 -4.44
N SER A 179 -0.06 9.75 -4.03
CA SER A 179 -0.85 9.47 -2.82
C SER A 179 -1.74 8.23 -2.96
N TYR A 180 -2.37 8.00 -4.10
CA TYR A 180 -3.34 6.91 -4.27
C TYR A 180 -2.69 5.55 -4.53
N GLN A 181 -1.54 5.50 -5.22
CA GLN A 181 -0.89 4.22 -5.51
C GLN A 181 -0.60 3.41 -4.24
N TRP A 182 -0.25 4.09 -3.14
CA TRP A 182 0.10 3.43 -1.88
C TRP A 182 -1.04 2.58 -1.31
N MET A 183 -2.31 2.97 -1.53
CA MET A 183 -3.47 2.22 -1.07
C MET A 183 -3.53 0.81 -1.69
N PHE A 184 -2.89 0.62 -2.84
CA PHE A 184 -2.83 -0.66 -3.54
C PHE A 184 -1.47 -1.32 -3.41
N LEU A 185 -0.63 -0.96 -2.43
CA LEU A 185 0.72 -1.53 -2.33
C LEU A 185 1.02 -2.07 -0.92
N ALA A 186 -0.02 -2.37 -0.12
CA ALA A 186 0.19 -3.07 1.13
C ALA A 186 0.90 -4.43 0.89
N PRO A 187 1.93 -4.77 1.69
CA PRO A 187 2.71 -5.98 1.49
C PRO A 187 1.91 -7.24 1.85
N VAL A 188 2.14 -8.33 1.12
CA VAL A 188 1.81 -9.68 1.57
C VAL A 188 2.90 -10.14 2.54
N LEU A 189 2.51 -10.49 3.75
CA LEU A 189 3.40 -10.92 4.83
C LEU A 189 3.42 -12.45 4.95
N GLY A 190 4.55 -12.98 5.39
CA GLY A 190 4.72 -14.40 5.66
C GLY A 190 6.08 -14.92 5.18
N ALA A 191 6.53 -16.01 5.79
CA ALA A 191 7.88 -16.51 5.62
C ALA A 191 8.13 -17.23 4.29
N SER A 192 7.08 -17.65 3.57
CA SER A 192 7.24 -18.47 2.35
C SER A 192 7.83 -17.68 1.19
N ASN A 193 7.47 -16.39 1.08
CA ASN A 193 7.94 -15.52 0.00
C ASN A 193 9.15 -14.68 0.44
N LYS A 194 9.00 -13.94 1.55
CA LYS A 194 10.02 -13.02 2.04
C LYS A 194 9.73 -12.66 3.49
N PHE A 195 10.59 -13.09 4.41
CA PHE A 195 10.41 -12.78 5.83
C PHE A 195 10.65 -11.29 6.15
N ARG A 196 11.74 -10.69 5.62
CA ARG A 196 12.12 -9.29 5.90
C ARG A 196 11.77 -8.37 4.74
N HIS A 197 10.86 -7.44 4.96
CA HIS A 197 10.44 -6.44 3.98
C HIS A 197 11.16 -5.11 4.17
N GLN A 198 11.52 -4.46 3.05
CA GLN A 198 11.89 -3.04 3.05
C GLN A 198 10.66 -2.27 2.57
N LEU A 199 10.05 -1.47 3.44
CA LEU A 199 8.82 -0.74 3.11
C LEU A 199 9.12 0.74 2.86
N TYR A 200 8.45 1.30 1.86
CA TYR A 200 8.47 2.74 1.64
C TYR A 200 7.73 3.47 2.77
N SER A 201 8.09 4.74 3.00
CA SER A 201 7.45 5.58 4.00
C SER A 201 5.93 5.68 3.82
N GLY A 202 5.48 5.84 2.56
CA GLY A 202 4.07 5.91 2.19
C GLY A 202 3.33 4.57 2.15
N GLN A 203 4.04 3.44 2.17
CA GLN A 203 3.43 2.12 1.99
C GLN A 203 2.64 1.70 3.24
N PRO A 204 1.31 1.50 3.17
CA PRO A 204 0.51 1.09 4.30
C PRO A 204 0.85 -0.35 4.70
N LEU A 205 0.66 -0.66 5.98
CA LEU A 205 0.66 -2.04 6.47
C LEU A 205 -0.76 -2.60 6.34
N PRO A 206 -0.93 -3.91 6.08
CA PRO A 206 -2.24 -4.54 5.92
C PRO A 206 -2.92 -4.80 7.27
N LEU A 207 -2.90 -3.81 8.16
CA LEU A 207 -3.37 -3.92 9.54
C LEU A 207 -4.78 -3.36 9.69
N VAL A 208 -5.62 -4.10 10.39
CA VAL A 208 -6.94 -3.67 10.87
C VAL A 208 -6.94 -3.67 12.40
N ASN A 209 -7.85 -2.91 13.01
CA ASN A 209 -8.04 -2.90 14.47
C ASN A 209 -6.75 -2.61 15.28
N LEU A 210 -5.83 -1.79 14.74
CA LEU A 210 -4.57 -1.46 15.40
C LEU A 210 -4.82 -0.64 16.67
N SER A 211 -4.27 -1.11 17.79
CA SER A 211 -4.29 -0.40 19.07
C SER A 211 -3.61 0.96 18.97
N GLN A 212 -4.18 1.96 19.64
CA GLN A 212 -3.63 3.32 19.69
C GLN A 212 -2.51 3.46 20.73
N LYS A 213 -2.45 2.54 21.71
CA LYS A 213 -1.52 2.62 22.83
C LYS A 213 -0.64 1.37 22.85
N PRO A 214 0.70 1.53 22.90
CA PRO A 214 1.58 0.41 23.15
C PRO A 214 1.30 -0.24 24.49
N THR A 215 1.40 -1.56 24.53
CA THR A 215 1.34 -2.37 25.75
C THR A 215 2.76 -2.81 26.11
N LYS A 216 3.10 -2.76 27.41
CA LYS A 216 4.37 -3.29 27.92
C LYS A 216 4.22 -4.78 28.21
N GLY A 217 5.09 -5.59 27.64
CA GLY A 217 5.16 -7.03 27.89
C GLY A 217 6.60 -7.54 28.00
N ILE A 218 6.74 -8.86 27.98
CA ILE A 218 8.04 -9.55 28.09
C ILE A 218 8.97 -9.19 26.93
N LEU A 219 8.40 -8.90 25.76
CA LEU A 219 9.14 -8.43 24.60
C LEU A 219 9.38 -6.92 24.60
N GLY A 220 9.01 -6.18 25.65
CA GLY A 220 9.05 -4.72 25.68
C GLY A 220 7.73 -4.09 25.24
N GLU A 221 7.78 -2.87 24.72
CA GLU A 221 6.60 -2.16 24.21
C GLU A 221 6.18 -2.70 22.84
N THR A 222 4.93 -3.15 22.73
CA THR A 222 4.35 -3.71 21.51
C THR A 222 3.00 -3.07 21.21
N LEU A 223 2.67 -2.92 19.93
CA LEU A 223 1.31 -2.59 19.49
C LEU A 223 0.56 -3.88 19.17
N SER A 224 -0.70 -4.01 19.60
CA SER A 224 -1.59 -5.09 19.14
C SER A 224 -2.42 -4.62 17.95
N GLY A 225 -2.79 -5.54 17.08
CA GLY A 225 -3.71 -5.31 15.96
C GLY A 225 -4.01 -6.62 15.26
N GLU A 226 -4.56 -6.54 14.05
CA GLU A 226 -4.89 -7.70 13.23
C GLU A 226 -4.35 -7.54 11.81
N ILE A 227 -3.81 -8.59 11.20
CA ILE A 227 -3.46 -8.59 9.77
C ILE A 227 -4.65 -9.07 8.95
N HIS A 228 -5.00 -8.36 7.88
CA HIS A 228 -6.04 -8.82 6.97
C HIS A 228 -5.60 -10.10 6.21
N PRO A 229 -6.42 -11.18 6.16
CA PRO A 229 -6.01 -12.48 5.62
C PRO A 229 -5.51 -12.44 4.16
N ALA A 230 -6.12 -11.61 3.32
CA ALA A 230 -5.69 -11.40 1.92
C ALA A 230 -4.26 -10.83 1.73
N HIS A 231 -3.59 -10.49 2.83
CA HIS A 231 -2.21 -10.03 2.86
C HIS A 231 -1.30 -10.98 3.65
N LEU A 232 -1.70 -12.23 3.78
CA LEU A 232 -0.86 -13.32 4.27
C LEU A 232 -0.63 -14.34 3.17
N ASP A 233 0.58 -14.89 3.12
CA ASP A 233 0.84 -16.00 2.21
C ASP A 233 0.07 -17.27 2.62
N SER A 234 -0.14 -18.17 1.65
CA SER A 234 -0.97 -19.36 1.84
C SER A 234 -0.41 -20.32 2.88
N GLN A 235 0.91 -20.39 3.03
CA GLN A 235 1.56 -21.22 4.03
C GLN A 235 1.25 -20.69 5.43
N CYS A 236 1.42 -19.38 5.63
CA CYS A 236 1.13 -18.70 6.88
C CYS A 236 -0.35 -18.89 7.25
N LEU A 237 -1.30 -18.66 6.33
CA LEU A 237 -2.72 -18.89 6.61
C LEU A 237 -3.01 -20.34 7.03
N SER A 238 -2.36 -21.31 6.38
CA SER A 238 -2.51 -22.74 6.70
C SER A 238 -1.98 -23.08 8.10
N GLU A 239 -0.78 -22.59 8.44
CA GLU A 239 -0.17 -22.75 9.77
C GLU A 239 -0.97 -22.06 10.87
N LEU A 240 -1.69 -21.01 10.53
CA LEU A 240 -2.55 -20.27 11.45
C LEU A 240 -3.89 -20.96 11.70
N GLY A 241 -4.27 -21.96 10.88
CA GLY A 241 -5.57 -22.65 10.97
C GLY A 241 -6.76 -21.78 10.56
N ALA A 242 -6.51 -20.66 9.88
CA ALA A 242 -7.49 -19.62 9.57
C ALA A 242 -8.27 -19.88 8.26
N VAL A 243 -8.08 -21.03 7.63
CA VAL A 243 -8.62 -21.33 6.29
C VAL A 243 -10.13 -21.65 6.30
N ASN A 244 -10.72 -21.92 7.47
CA ASN A 244 -12.07 -22.51 7.56
C ASN A 244 -13.12 -21.67 8.33
N ASP A 245 -12.80 -20.45 8.75
CA ASP A 245 -13.74 -19.61 9.48
C ASP A 245 -14.27 -18.47 8.57
N PRO A 246 -15.57 -18.47 8.21
CA PRO A 246 -16.16 -17.44 7.35
C PRO A 246 -16.29 -16.07 8.02
N ASP A 247 -16.24 -15.99 9.35
CA ASP A 247 -16.28 -14.74 10.13
C ASP A 247 -14.87 -14.21 10.43
N PHE A 248 -13.85 -14.80 9.80
CA PHE A 248 -12.46 -14.50 10.08
C PHE A 248 -12.00 -13.18 9.46
N HIS A 249 -12.14 -12.08 10.22
CA HIS A 249 -11.86 -10.73 9.74
C HIS A 249 -10.38 -10.29 9.83
N GLY A 250 -9.54 -11.02 10.57
CA GLY A 250 -8.14 -10.66 10.77
C GLY A 250 -7.37 -11.65 11.64
N ILE A 251 -6.06 -11.79 11.42
CA ILE A 251 -5.16 -12.57 12.27
C ILE A 251 -4.65 -11.67 13.39
N PRO A 252 -4.93 -11.98 14.67
CA PRO A 252 -4.41 -11.21 15.79
C PRO A 252 -2.88 -11.25 15.85
N VAL A 253 -2.25 -10.09 15.96
CA VAL A 253 -0.80 -9.92 15.99
C VAL A 253 -0.36 -8.90 17.03
N PHE A 254 0.92 -8.99 17.39
CA PHE A 254 1.64 -7.92 18.05
C PHE A 254 2.86 -7.49 17.23
N ILE A 255 3.12 -6.20 17.24
CA ILE A 255 4.16 -5.53 16.47
C ILE A 255 5.15 -4.92 17.46
N LYS A 256 6.41 -5.31 17.35
CA LYS A 256 7.51 -4.79 18.17
C LYS A 256 8.42 -3.92 17.32
N LEU A 257 8.62 -2.68 17.75
CA LEU A 257 9.73 -1.84 17.30
C LEU A 257 11.04 -2.40 17.86
N VAL A 258 12.01 -2.73 17.03
CA VAL A 258 13.32 -3.25 17.43
C VAL A 258 14.22 -2.09 17.85
N GLN A 259 14.65 -2.10 19.11
CA GLN A 259 15.62 -1.15 19.65
C GLN A 259 17.02 -1.77 19.66
N PRO A 260 18.10 -0.96 19.59
CA PRO A 260 19.47 -1.47 19.70
C PRO A 260 19.76 -2.24 20.99
N SER A 261 19.04 -1.91 22.07
CA SER A 261 19.12 -2.60 23.36
C SER A 261 18.33 -3.91 23.41
N ASP A 262 17.47 -4.18 22.43
CA ASP A 262 16.64 -5.37 22.42
C ASP A 262 17.51 -6.62 22.27
N LYS A 263 17.22 -7.61 23.12
CA LYS A 263 17.86 -8.93 23.06
C LYS A 263 17.20 -9.85 22.03
N LEU A 264 16.33 -9.34 21.14
CA LEU A 264 15.60 -10.14 20.15
C LEU A 264 16.53 -10.98 19.27
N SER A 265 17.65 -10.41 18.85
CA SER A 265 18.70 -11.09 18.08
C SER A 265 19.36 -12.28 18.81
N ARG A 266 19.17 -12.40 20.14
CA ARG A 266 19.61 -13.57 20.92
C ARG A 266 18.65 -14.74 20.80
N PHE A 267 17.37 -14.49 20.51
CA PHE A 267 16.33 -15.52 20.48
C PHE A 267 16.06 -16.01 19.05
N PHE A 268 16.03 -15.10 18.07
CA PHE A 268 15.87 -15.45 16.66
C PHE A 268 16.63 -14.48 15.75
N ASP A 269 16.85 -14.89 14.51
CA ASP A 269 17.41 -14.06 13.46
C ASP A 269 16.31 -13.22 12.80
N ILE A 270 16.37 -11.89 12.97
CA ILE A 270 15.39 -10.92 12.45
C ILE A 270 15.34 -10.90 10.91
N ASN A 271 16.39 -11.39 10.24
CA ASN A 271 16.40 -11.45 8.78
C ASN A 271 15.65 -12.65 8.22
N THR A 272 15.62 -13.74 8.98
CA THR A 272 15.14 -15.05 8.50
C THR A 272 13.95 -15.58 9.28
N GLY A 273 13.63 -14.98 10.43
CA GLY A 273 12.61 -15.46 11.37
C GLY A 273 13.03 -16.72 12.13
N LYS A 274 14.23 -17.26 11.89
CA LYS A 274 14.68 -18.53 12.46
C LYS A 274 15.12 -18.37 13.91
N PHE A 275 14.55 -19.17 14.80
CA PHE A 275 14.99 -19.25 16.20
C PHE A 275 16.41 -19.79 16.30
N LYS A 276 17.23 -19.16 17.15
CA LYS A 276 18.62 -19.57 17.39
C LYS A 276 18.74 -20.61 18.50
N ALA A 277 17.83 -20.56 19.47
CA ALA A 277 17.72 -21.51 20.57
C ALA A 277 16.30 -21.51 21.11
N THR A 278 15.89 -22.64 21.71
CA THR A 278 14.64 -22.75 22.45
C THR A 278 14.77 -22.01 23.79
N HIS A 279 13.92 -21.01 24.02
CA HIS A 279 13.80 -20.31 25.29
C HIS A 279 12.42 -20.57 25.91
N PRO A 280 12.28 -20.76 27.24
CA PRO A 280 11.01 -21.18 27.86
C PRO A 280 9.85 -20.22 27.59
N ILE A 281 10.16 -18.93 27.46
CA ILE A 281 9.18 -17.87 27.22
C ILE A 281 9.12 -17.47 25.74
N ILE A 282 10.24 -17.58 25.03
CA ILE A 282 10.40 -17.14 23.64
C ILE A 282 10.76 -18.39 22.83
N SER A 283 9.77 -19.27 22.69
CA SER A 283 9.87 -20.50 21.90
C SER A 283 9.00 -20.36 20.66
N PRO A 284 9.29 -21.13 19.59
CA PRO A 284 8.40 -21.23 18.44
C PRO A 284 6.97 -21.50 18.88
N SER A 285 6.74 -22.44 19.80
CA SER A 285 5.40 -22.79 20.29
C SER A 285 4.61 -21.67 20.98
N ARG A 286 5.26 -20.61 21.46
CA ARG A 286 4.60 -19.50 22.19
C ARG A 286 4.56 -18.21 21.40
N ILE A 287 5.59 -17.95 20.60
CA ILE A 287 5.76 -16.70 19.85
C ILE A 287 6.18 -17.08 18.44
N HIS A 288 5.31 -16.81 17.47
CA HIS A 288 5.57 -17.14 16.07
C HIS A 288 5.79 -15.83 15.29
N PRO A 289 7.03 -15.51 14.87
CA PRO A 289 7.28 -14.37 14.01
C PRO A 289 6.70 -14.65 12.63
N ILE A 290 5.87 -13.72 12.14
CA ILE A 290 5.22 -13.80 10.82
C ILE A 290 6.08 -13.10 9.79
N ALA A 291 6.58 -11.90 10.12
CA ALA A 291 7.40 -11.09 9.24
C ALA A 291 8.24 -10.09 10.05
N ALA A 292 9.29 -9.58 9.43
CA ALA A 292 10.00 -8.38 9.85
C ALA A 292 9.90 -7.32 8.76
N TYR A 293 9.95 -6.05 9.13
CA TYR A 293 10.03 -4.99 8.14
C TYR A 293 10.85 -3.80 8.64
N GLN A 294 11.49 -3.10 7.71
CA GLN A 294 12.07 -1.79 7.96
C GLN A 294 11.17 -0.72 7.35
N LYS A 295 10.87 0.34 8.11
CA LYS A 295 10.11 1.50 7.63
C LYS A 295 10.63 2.76 8.31
N ASN A 296 10.90 3.81 7.53
CA ASN A 296 11.44 5.09 8.02
C ASN A 296 12.75 4.96 8.83
N GLY A 297 13.57 3.95 8.54
CA GLY A 297 14.82 3.67 9.25
C GLY A 297 14.67 2.86 10.53
N ASP A 298 13.44 2.56 10.95
CA ASP A 298 13.15 1.73 12.11
C ASP A 298 12.86 0.28 11.69
N ASP A 299 13.37 -0.68 12.46
CA ASP A 299 13.11 -2.11 12.27
C ASP A 299 11.95 -2.56 13.15
N PHE A 300 11.07 -3.40 12.59
CA PHE A 300 9.90 -3.95 13.28
C PHE A 300 9.81 -5.45 13.06
N VAL A 301 9.25 -6.15 14.05
CA VAL A 301 8.88 -7.57 13.92
C VAL A 301 7.41 -7.75 14.26
N VAL A 302 6.72 -8.50 13.42
CA VAL A 302 5.32 -8.87 13.58
C VAL A 302 5.24 -10.32 14.02
N PHE A 303 4.50 -10.56 15.08
CA PHE A 303 4.32 -11.88 15.66
C PHE A 303 2.84 -12.21 15.77
N ARG A 304 2.52 -13.49 15.60
CA ARG A 304 1.19 -14.03 15.88
C ARG A 304 0.89 -13.90 17.37
N TRP A 305 -0.29 -13.39 17.70
CA TRP A 305 -0.84 -13.52 19.04
C TRP A 305 -1.35 -14.96 19.24
N VAL A 306 -0.76 -15.68 20.19
CA VAL A 306 -1.27 -16.95 20.66
C VAL A 306 -1.87 -16.67 22.04
N CYS A 307 -3.20 -16.68 22.14
CA CYS A 307 -3.83 -16.72 23.45
C CYS A 307 -3.38 -18.04 24.09
N GLY A 308 -2.54 -17.97 25.12
CA GLY A 308 -2.32 -19.14 25.94
C GLY A 308 -3.65 -19.56 26.53
N ASP A 309 -3.98 -20.84 26.49
CA ASP A 309 -4.97 -21.40 27.40
C ASP A 309 -4.64 -20.85 28.80
N ASN A 310 -5.65 -20.36 29.52
CA ASN A 310 -5.56 -19.72 30.84
C ASN A 310 -5.03 -20.65 31.96
N SER A 311 -3.94 -21.34 31.71
CA SER A 311 -3.26 -22.23 32.64
C SER A 311 -1.93 -21.56 32.99
N SER A 312 -1.99 -20.70 34.01
CA SER A 312 -0.87 -20.18 34.82
C SER A 312 0.12 -19.19 34.16
N ILE A 313 -0.11 -17.89 34.39
CA ILE A 313 0.93 -16.95 34.84
C ILE A 313 0.73 -16.77 36.34
#